data_AF-A0A2T2ZU36-F1
#
_entry.id   AF-A0A2T2ZU36-F1
#
_cell.length_a   1.000
_cell.length_b   1.000
_cell.length_c   1.000
_cell.angle_alpha   90.00
_cell.angle_beta   90.00
_cell.angle_gamma   90.00
#
_symmetry.space_group_name_H-M   'P 1'
#
loop_
_entity.id
_entity.type
_entity.pdbx_description
1 polymer ?
#
loop_
_entity_poly.entity_id
_entity_poly.type
_entity_poly.pdbx_seq_one_letter_code
_entity_poly.pdbx_strand_id
1 'polypeptide(L)'
;MCVGHPKRHPCQHTSVSYNHCVSARFDRTTGLTTPCTNTTYAAPIDTESKCTNQLCYFQELGRMWICCKCRNGPNGVGWCSYDRPRVEVNAITGQAEQLTACDHCCCWNCTSYREFPLFFLLFFGLLLVAFRL
;
A
#
# COMPACT_ATOMS: atom_id res chain seq x y z
N MET A 1 27.31 -10.34 -2.94
CA MET A 1 25.98 -10.00 -2.40
C MET A 1 25.77 -8.51 -2.56
N CYS A 2 24.60 -8.08 -3.04
CA CYS A 2 24.27 -6.65 -3.03
C CYS A 2 23.48 -6.35 -1.79
N VAL A 3 23.91 -5.33 -1.06
CA VAL A 3 23.18 -4.87 0.12
C VAL A 3 22.26 -3.74 -0.31
N GLY A 4 20.96 -3.98 -0.19
CA GLY A 4 19.93 -2.95 -0.28
C GLY A 4 19.88 -2.17 1.02
N HIS A 5 19.79 -0.85 0.93
CA HIS A 5 19.64 0.06 2.05
C HIS A 5 18.23 0.65 2.02
N PRO A 6 17.29 0.11 2.81
CA PRO A 6 15.94 0.63 2.86
C PRO A 6 15.91 1.98 3.58
N LYS A 7 15.20 2.94 3.02
CA LYS A 7 14.93 4.26 3.61
C LYS A 7 13.43 4.46 3.74
N ARG A 8 12.95 4.65 4.96
CA ARG A 8 11.55 4.97 5.24
C ARG A 8 11.35 6.49 5.17
N HIS A 9 10.54 6.92 4.22
CA HIS A 9 10.25 8.33 3.98
C HIS A 9 9.19 8.85 4.95
N PRO A 10 8.97 10.18 5.05
CA PRO A 10 7.91 10.75 5.88
C PRO A 10 6.49 10.37 5.40
N CYS A 11 6.31 10.08 4.11
CA CYS A 11 5.07 9.47 3.61
C CYS A 11 4.97 7.97 3.86
N GLN A 12 5.91 7.44 4.64
CA GLN A 12 5.98 6.07 5.12
C GLN A 12 6.12 4.98 4.05
N HIS A 13 6.32 5.38 2.80
CA HIS A 13 6.89 4.50 1.80
C HIS A 13 8.36 4.19 2.13
N THR A 14 8.78 2.98 1.76
CA THR A 14 10.18 2.57 1.85
C THR A 14 10.77 2.52 0.44
N SER A 15 11.82 3.28 0.19
CA SER A 15 12.65 3.11 -1.01
C SER A 15 13.86 2.26 -0.67
N VAL A 16 14.41 1.55 -1.65
CA VAL A 16 15.65 0.78 -1.47
C VAL A 16 16.68 1.26 -2.47
N SER A 17 17.82 1.72 -1.96
CA SER A 17 19.01 1.95 -2.77
C SER A 17 19.96 0.77 -2.65
N TYR A 18 20.40 0.21 -3.77
CA TYR A 18 21.43 -0.82 -3.80
C TYR A 18 22.80 -0.17 -4.04
N ASN A 19 23.80 -0.56 -3.24
CA ASN A 19 25.17 -0.19 -3.55
C ASN A 19 25.69 -0.96 -4.77
N HIS A 20 26.70 -0.39 -5.44
CA HIS A 20 27.35 -1.05 -6.57
C HIS A 20 27.79 -2.47 -6.18
N CYS A 21 27.37 -3.43 -6.98
CA CYS A 21 27.57 -4.83 -6.70
C CYS A 21 28.55 -5.40 -7.70
N VAL A 22 29.72 -5.85 -7.24
CA VAL A 22 30.75 -6.43 -8.12
C VAL A 22 30.29 -7.70 -8.83
N SER A 23 29.24 -8.36 -8.32
CA SER A 23 28.61 -9.52 -8.95
C SER A 23 27.60 -9.13 -10.04
N ALA A 24 27.21 -7.85 -10.13
CA ALA A 24 26.31 -7.38 -11.18
C ALA A 24 27.15 -7.18 -12.44
N ARG A 25 26.76 -7.84 -13.53
CA ARG A 25 27.43 -7.67 -14.82
C ARG A 25 26.67 -6.66 -15.64
N PHE A 26 27.37 -5.61 -16.06
CA PHE A 26 26.89 -4.67 -17.06
C PHE A 26 27.44 -5.10 -18.42
N ASP A 27 26.57 -5.54 -19.32
CA ASP A 27 26.96 -5.80 -20.70
C ASP A 27 26.94 -4.47 -21.47
N ARG A 28 28.15 -3.97 -21.79
CA ARG A 28 28.34 -2.71 -22.52
C ARG A 28 27.78 -2.75 -23.95
N THR A 29 27.59 -3.94 -24.50
CA THR A 29 27.14 -4.15 -25.88
C THR A 29 25.63 -4.02 -26.00
N THR A 30 24.90 -4.52 -25.01
CA THR A 30 23.43 -4.51 -24.97
C THR A 30 22.86 -3.41 -24.06
N GLY A 31 23.71 -2.78 -23.23
CA GLY A 31 23.29 -1.81 -22.22
C GLY A 31 22.51 -2.44 -21.06
N LEU A 32 22.43 -3.78 -21.01
CA LEU A 32 21.66 -4.51 -20.01
C LEU A 32 22.51 -4.75 -18.76
N THR A 33 21.93 -4.43 -17.60
CA THR A 33 22.49 -4.79 -16.30
C THR A 33 21.86 -6.08 -15.84
N THR A 34 22.68 -7.12 -15.65
CA THR A 34 22.20 -8.36 -15.00
C THR A 34 22.11 -8.10 -13.50
N PRO A 35 20.90 -8.13 -12.90
CA PRO A 35 20.76 -7.95 -11.47
C PRO A 35 21.43 -9.10 -10.73
N CYS A 36 21.96 -8.84 -9.55
CA CYS A 36 22.50 -9.92 -8.74
C CYS A 36 21.37 -10.77 -8.16
N THR A 37 21.57 -12.07 -8.23
CA THR A 37 20.66 -13.08 -7.68
C THR A 37 20.68 -13.15 -6.15
N ASN A 38 21.74 -12.66 -5.50
CA ASN A 38 21.88 -12.71 -4.04
C ASN A 38 21.91 -11.30 -3.43
N THR A 39 20.74 -10.82 -3.04
CA THR A 39 20.52 -9.54 -2.38
C THR A 39 20.19 -9.71 -0.91
N THR A 40 20.81 -8.90 -0.05
CA THR A 40 20.47 -8.80 1.38
C THR A 40 20.01 -7.37 1.68
N TYR A 41 19.24 -7.17 2.76
CA TYR A 41 18.78 -5.86 3.17
C TYR A 41 19.43 -5.45 4.50
N ALA A 42 19.92 -4.22 4.56
CA ALA A 42 20.29 -3.59 5.82
C ALA A 42 19.04 -3.24 6.63
N ALA A 43 19.22 -2.91 7.90
CA ALA A 43 18.15 -2.37 8.73
C ALA A 43 17.57 -1.09 8.08
N PRO A 44 16.24 -0.92 8.05
CA PRO A 44 15.62 0.29 7.52
C PRO A 44 15.98 1.49 8.39
N ILE A 45 16.28 2.61 7.73
CA ILE A 45 16.51 3.91 8.39
C ILE A 45 15.41 4.90 8.00
N ASP A 46 14.98 5.73 8.94
CA ASP A 46 14.08 6.85 8.64
C ASP A 46 14.86 7.97 7.93
N THR A 47 14.22 8.64 6.96
CA THR A 47 14.83 9.74 6.20
C THR A 47 13.88 10.91 6.07
N GLU A 48 14.43 12.12 6.04
CA GLU A 48 13.68 13.36 5.74
C GLU A 48 13.55 13.62 4.23
N SER A 49 14.25 12.83 3.40
CA SER A 49 14.22 12.99 1.95
C SER A 49 12.82 12.73 1.39
N LYS A 50 12.46 13.49 0.35
CA LYS A 50 11.20 13.30 -0.36
C LYS A 50 11.13 11.87 -0.91
N CYS A 51 9.94 11.28 -0.88
CA CYS A 51 9.73 10.01 -1.54
C CYS A 51 9.83 10.22 -3.06
N THR A 52 10.64 9.41 -3.74
CA THR A 52 10.77 9.44 -5.20
C THR A 52 9.59 8.77 -5.91
N ASN A 53 8.70 8.11 -5.16
CA ASN A 53 7.48 7.56 -5.72
C ASN A 53 6.58 8.71 -6.18
N GLN A 54 6.43 8.86 -7.49
CA GLN A 54 5.56 9.86 -8.12
C GLN A 54 4.08 9.71 -7.71
N LEU A 55 3.70 8.58 -7.13
CA LEU A 55 2.37 8.33 -6.58
C LEU A 55 2.26 8.69 -5.08
N CYS A 56 3.30 9.23 -4.43
CA CYS A 56 3.26 9.67 -3.03
C CYS A 56 2.61 11.06 -2.90
N TYR A 57 1.28 11.10 -2.93
CA TYR A 57 0.50 12.34 -2.83
C TYR A 57 0.50 12.98 -1.44
N PHE A 58 0.89 12.25 -0.39
CA PHE A 58 0.90 12.77 0.99
C PHE A 58 1.71 14.05 1.15
N GLN A 59 2.90 14.10 0.54
CA GLN A 59 3.76 15.27 0.63
C GLN A 59 3.25 16.42 -0.24
N GLU A 60 2.68 16.12 -1.41
CA GLU A 60 2.15 17.11 -2.35
C GLU A 60 0.90 17.80 -1.82
N LEU A 61 0.06 17.08 -1.09
CA LEU A 61 -1.18 17.58 -0.46
C LEU A 61 -0.94 18.25 0.90
N GLY A 62 0.31 18.57 1.25
CA GLY A 62 0.61 19.35 2.46
C GLY A 62 0.69 18.54 3.76
N ARG A 63 0.95 17.23 3.69
CA ARG A 63 1.15 16.32 4.85
C ARG A 63 -0.04 16.18 5.79
N MET A 64 -1.20 16.70 5.42
CA MET A 64 -2.42 16.60 6.19
C MET A 64 -3.59 16.32 5.25
N TRP A 65 -4.35 15.26 5.52
CA TRP A 65 -5.45 14.85 4.64
C TRP A 65 -6.55 14.11 5.40
N ILE A 66 -7.76 14.11 4.87
CA ILE A 66 -8.90 13.36 5.43
C ILE A 66 -9.13 12.12 4.57
N CYS A 67 -9.27 10.97 5.21
CA CYS A 67 -9.52 9.71 4.52
C CYS A 67 -10.87 9.77 3.78
N CYS A 68 -10.87 9.66 2.47
CA CYS A 68 -12.10 9.64 1.65
C CYS A 68 -13.04 8.46 1.96
N LYS A 69 -12.48 7.36 2.48
CA LYS A 69 -13.18 6.11 2.81
C LYS A 69 -13.81 6.16 4.21
N CYS A 70 -12.96 6.28 5.23
CA CYS A 70 -13.36 6.26 6.64
C CYS A 70 -13.79 7.65 7.15
N ARG A 71 -13.61 8.72 6.36
CA ARG A 71 -13.80 10.15 6.75
C ARG A 71 -13.02 10.59 7.99
N ASN A 72 -12.11 9.75 8.48
CA ASN A 72 -11.23 10.04 9.60
C ASN A 72 -10.09 10.97 9.17
N GLY A 73 -9.80 11.96 10.01
CA GLY A 73 -8.71 12.90 9.82
C GLY A 73 -8.87 14.12 10.73
N PRO A 74 -7.92 15.08 10.65
CA PRO A 74 -6.77 15.10 9.75
C PRO A 74 -5.72 14.00 10.08
N ASN A 75 -5.27 13.26 9.06
CA ASN A 75 -4.18 12.28 9.19
C ASN A 75 -2.84 12.97 8.93
N GLY A 76 -1.87 12.71 9.79
CA GLY A 76 -0.51 13.24 9.69
C GLY A 76 0.51 12.28 9.05
N VAL A 77 0.05 11.19 8.45
CA VAL A 77 0.90 10.19 7.76
C VAL A 77 0.29 9.78 6.41
N GLY A 78 1.06 9.07 5.59
CA GLY A 78 0.68 8.69 4.22
C GLY A 78 -0.49 7.71 4.08
N TRP A 79 -1.01 7.17 5.18
CA TRP A 79 -2.14 6.25 5.24
C TRP A 79 -3.13 6.60 6.36
N CYS A 80 -4.32 5.99 6.34
CA CYS A 80 -5.34 6.14 7.36
C CYS A 80 -5.21 5.04 8.43
N SER A 81 -5.01 5.45 9.68
CA SER A 81 -4.93 4.56 10.85
C SER A 81 -6.25 4.46 11.61
N TYR A 82 -7.39 4.65 10.94
CA TYR A 82 -8.69 4.45 11.59
C TYR A 82 -8.85 2.99 11.99
N ASP A 83 -9.23 2.75 13.25
CA ASP A 83 -9.41 1.41 13.79
C ASP A 83 -10.68 0.75 13.24
N ARG A 84 -10.56 0.01 12.12
CA ARG A 84 -11.62 -0.85 11.60
C ARG A 84 -11.19 -2.30 11.78
N PRO A 85 -11.70 -3.01 12.81
CA PRO A 85 -11.34 -4.40 13.04
C PRO A 85 -11.78 -5.26 11.86
N ARG A 86 -10.84 -6.01 11.28
CA ARG A 86 -11.09 -7.05 10.28
C ARG A 86 -10.26 -8.28 10.59
N VAL A 87 -10.76 -9.45 10.23
CA VAL A 87 -10.06 -10.72 10.43
C VAL A 87 -9.49 -11.16 9.09
N GLU A 88 -8.17 -11.33 9.01
CA GLU A 88 -7.49 -11.89 7.84
C GLU A 88 -6.66 -13.10 8.25
N VAL A 89 -6.44 -14.03 7.32
CA VAL A 89 -5.55 -15.16 7.54
C VAL A 89 -4.13 -14.72 7.20
N ASN A 90 -3.22 -14.75 8.18
CA ASN A 90 -1.83 -14.43 7.98
C ASN A 90 -1.19 -15.44 7.01
N ALA A 91 -0.61 -14.94 5.92
CA ALA A 91 -0.05 -15.78 4.85
C ALA A 91 1.19 -16.60 5.26
N ILE A 92 1.85 -16.24 6.37
CA ILE A 92 3.05 -16.91 6.89
C ILE A 92 2.67 -17.94 7.95
N THR A 93 1.79 -17.59 8.89
CA THR A 93 1.43 -18.45 10.04
C THR A 93 0.18 -19.30 9.79
N GLY A 94 -0.65 -18.94 8.81
CA GLY A 94 -1.94 -19.56 8.55
C GLY A 94 -3.00 -19.29 9.61
N GLN A 95 -2.72 -18.41 10.58
CA GLN A 95 -3.65 -18.07 11.66
C GLN A 95 -4.52 -16.87 11.32
N ALA A 96 -5.75 -16.87 11.82
CA ALA A 96 -6.64 -15.72 11.72
C ALA A 96 -6.18 -14.62 12.70
N GLU A 97 -5.80 -13.47 12.17
CA GLU A 97 -5.32 -12.32 12.92
C GLU A 97 -6.30 -11.15 12.77
N GLN A 98 -6.53 -10.44 13.88
CA GLN A 98 -7.34 -9.22 13.89
C GLN A 98 -6.46 -8.03 13.50
N LEU A 99 -6.69 -7.48 12.32
CA LEU A 99 -6.09 -6.25 11.84
C LEU A 99 -6.98 -5.07 12.26
N THR A 100 -6.38 -4.02 12.78
CA THR A 100 -7.12 -2.82 13.19
C THR A 100 -7.04 -1.68 12.17
N ALA A 101 -6.13 -1.67 11.20
CA ALA A 101 -5.95 -0.49 10.36
C ALA A 101 -6.92 -0.42 9.15
N CYS A 102 -7.40 0.80 8.83
CA CYS A 102 -8.20 1.12 7.64
C CYS A 102 -7.33 1.10 6.33
N ASP A 103 -5.99 1.03 6.42
CA ASP A 103 -4.98 0.82 5.35
C ASP A 103 -5.13 1.65 4.05
N HIS A 104 -5.91 2.73 4.06
CA HIS A 104 -6.09 3.58 2.88
C HIS A 104 -4.99 4.62 2.75
N CYS A 105 -4.37 4.70 1.57
CA CYS A 105 -3.34 5.69 1.27
C CYS A 105 -3.92 7.08 0.96
N CYS A 106 -3.10 8.10 1.18
CA CYS A 106 -3.35 9.45 0.70
C CYS A 106 -3.38 9.47 -0.84
N CYS A 107 -4.42 10.08 -1.41
CA CYS A 107 -4.69 10.06 -2.84
C CYS A 107 -5.25 11.41 -3.31
N TRP A 108 -4.90 11.79 -4.55
CA TRP A 108 -5.28 13.08 -5.13
C TRP A 108 -6.78 13.20 -5.42
N ASN A 109 -7.36 12.14 -5.99
CA ASN A 109 -8.77 12.07 -6.33
C ASN A 109 -9.32 10.70 -5.91
N CYS A 110 -9.98 10.67 -4.75
CA CYS A 110 -10.58 9.46 -4.23
C CYS A 110 -12.09 9.55 -4.26
N THR A 111 -12.73 8.65 -5.03
CA THR A 111 -14.17 8.43 -4.94
C THR A 111 -14.49 7.72 -3.63
N SER A 112 -15.40 8.29 -2.82
CA SER A 112 -15.86 7.65 -1.58
C SER A 112 -16.39 6.25 -1.90
N TYR A 113 -15.90 5.22 -1.21
CA TYR A 113 -16.48 3.89 -1.33
C TYR A 113 -17.85 3.92 -0.66
N ARG A 114 -18.91 3.96 -1.46
CA ARG A 114 -20.22 3.57 -0.99
C ARG A 114 -20.19 2.04 -0.98
N GLU A 115 -20.17 1.44 0.20
CA GLU A 115 -20.55 0.03 0.32
C GLU A 115 -21.95 -0.06 -0.27
N PHE A 116 -22.06 -0.59 -1.50
CA PHE A 116 -23.36 -1.05 -1.98
C PHE A 116 -23.75 -2.19 -1.04
N PRO A 117 -24.85 -2.08 -0.28
CA PRO A 117 -25.32 -3.21 0.47
C PRO A 117 -25.68 -4.29 -0.55
N LEU A 118 -24.90 -5.37 -0.57
CA LEU A 118 -25.21 -6.63 -1.26
C LEU A 118 -26.60 -7.19 -0.86
N PHE A 119 -27.25 -6.59 0.14
CA PHE A 119 -28.62 -6.87 0.55
C PHE A 119 -29.70 -6.53 -0.49
N PHE A 120 -29.44 -5.61 -1.44
CA PHE A 120 -30.47 -5.24 -2.44
C PHE A 120 -30.57 -6.19 -3.64
N LEU A 121 -29.54 -7.02 -3.89
CA LEU A 121 -29.57 -8.00 -4.99
C LEU A 121 -30.30 -9.30 -4.62
N LEU A 122 -30.52 -9.58 -3.33
CA LEU A 122 -31.33 -10.74 -2.91
C LEU A 122 -32.83 -10.43 -2.79
N PHE A 123 -33.23 -9.19 -2.53
CA PHE A 123 -34.66 -8.83 -2.43
C PHE A 123 -35.35 -8.67 -3.79
N PHE A 124 -34.66 -8.20 -4.83
CA PHE A 124 -35.25 -8.13 -6.19
C PHE A 124 -35.25 -9.47 -6.93
N GLY A 125 -34.42 -10.43 -6.54
CA GLY A 125 -34.42 -11.79 -7.11
C GLY A 125 -35.57 -12.67 -6.63
N LEU A 126 -36.05 -12.48 -5.39
CA LEU A 126 -37.15 -13.26 -4.82
C LEU A 126 -38.55 -12.74 -5.20
N LEU A 127 -38.69 -11.44 -5.50
CA LEU A 127 -39.97 -10.86 -5.91
C LEU A 127 -40.36 -11.19 -7.36
N LEU A 128 -39.40 -11.56 -8.21
CA LEU A 128 -39.66 -12.01 -9.58
C LEU A 128 -40.06 -13.50 -9.69
N VAL A 129 -39.82 -14.31 -8.67
CA VAL A 129 -40.24 -15.73 -8.65
C VAL A 129 -41.63 -15.90 -8.02
N ALA A 130 -42.08 -14.97 -7.18
CA ALA A 130 -43.40 -15.06 -6.53
C ALA A 130 -44.60 -14.58 -7.38
N PHE A 131 -44.37 -14.03 -8.59
CA PHE A 131 -45.44 -13.59 -9.51
C PHE A 131 -45.52 -14.39 -10.82
N ARG A 132 -44.91 -15.59 -10.84
CA ARG A 132 -45.24 -16.63 -11.83
C ARG A 132 -45.63 -17.91 -11.10
N LEU A 133 -46.87 -17.95 -10.61
CA LEU A 133 -47.74 -19.13 -10.53
C LEU A 133 -49.16 -18.66 -10.20
#